data_AF-A0A4Q9RRV4-F1
#
_entry.id   AF-A0A4Q9RRV4-F1
#
_cell.length_a   1.000
_cell.length_b   1.000
_cell.length_c   1.000
_cell.angle_alpha   90.00
_cell.angle_beta   90.00
_cell.angle_gamma   90.00
#
_symmetry.space_group_name_H-M   'P 1'
#
loop_
_entity.id
_entity.type
_entity.pdbx_description
1 polymer ?
#
loop_
_entity_poly.entity_id
_entity_poly.type
_entity_poly.pdbx_seq_one_letter_code
_entity_poly.pdbx_strand_id
1 'polypeptide(L)'
;MCRLLNEMINNDQLYRSGEILGGSFGTENNSSKKEIDSVWSLQIEIDNRNTEKLIELTKKYGWISDERIDCPKLNIWLIFRHSQKKYFPEILELITKEHEAKRLNDFHYRLIKNHLEGRPKM
;
A
#
# COMPACT_ATOMS: atom_id res chain seq x y z
N MET A 1 -4.47 -9.77 14.74
CA MET A 1 -3.62 -9.39 13.59
C MET A 1 -4.41 -9.43 12.27
N CYS A 2 -4.97 -10.57 11.87
CA CYS A 2 -5.71 -10.72 10.60
C CYS A 2 -6.82 -9.66 10.39
N ARG A 3 -7.66 -9.41 11.40
CA ARG A 3 -8.71 -8.36 11.34
C ARG A 3 -8.15 -6.97 11.00
N LEU A 4 -7.06 -6.57 11.67
CA LEU A 4 -6.41 -5.28 11.45
C LEU A 4 -5.88 -5.15 10.02
N LEU A 5 -5.23 -6.20 9.51
CA LEU A 5 -4.66 -6.16 8.16
C LEU A 5 -5.73 -6.14 7.08
N ASN A 6 -6.83 -6.89 7.26
CA ASN A 6 -7.99 -6.78 6.38
C ASN A 6 -8.59 -5.37 6.38
N GLU A 7 -8.71 -4.75 7.56
CA GLU A 7 -9.17 -3.37 7.66
C GLU A 7 -8.24 -2.40 6.92
N MET A 8 -6.92 -2.54 7.09
CA MET A 8 -5.93 -1.73 6.36
C MET A 8 -6.06 -1.91 4.84
N ILE A 9 -6.22 -3.14 4.35
CA ILE A 9 -6.40 -3.42 2.91
C ILE A 9 -7.72 -2.86 2.37
N ASN A 10 -8.82 -2.99 3.12
CA ASN A 10 -10.10 -2.40 2.72
C ASN A 10 -10.00 -0.88 2.66
N ASN A 11 -9.34 -0.26 3.64
CA ASN A 11 -9.11 1.18 3.69
C ASN A 11 -8.21 1.65 2.53
N ASP A 12 -7.19 0.87 2.15
CA ASP A 12 -6.30 1.17 1.01
C ASP A 12 -7.06 1.35 -0.31
N GLN A 13 -8.19 0.62 -0.46
CA GLN A 13 -9.05 0.71 -1.64
C GLN A 13 -10.26 1.64 -1.48
N LEU A 14 -10.57 2.09 -0.26
CA LEU A 14 -11.86 2.68 0.11
C LEU A 14 -12.38 3.73 -0.87
N TYR A 15 -11.59 4.77 -1.14
CA TYR A 15 -12.00 5.79 -2.09
C TYR A 15 -11.51 5.49 -3.51
N ARG A 16 -10.37 4.80 -3.66
CA ARG A 16 -9.80 4.44 -4.96
C ARG A 16 -10.71 3.58 -5.82
N SER A 17 -11.48 2.68 -5.21
CA SER A 17 -12.47 1.84 -5.89
C SER A 17 -13.89 2.40 -5.80
N GLY A 18 -14.07 3.54 -5.14
CA GLY A 18 -15.36 4.21 -4.99
C GLY A 18 -15.77 4.98 -6.24
N GLU A 19 -17.02 5.41 -6.30
CA GLU A 19 -17.63 6.03 -7.50
C GLU A 19 -16.87 7.27 -8.01
N ILE A 20 -16.25 8.04 -7.10
CA ILE A 20 -15.57 9.32 -7.44
C ILE A 20 -14.16 9.10 -8.00
N LEU A 21 -13.41 8.07 -7.59
CA LEU A 21 -12.04 7.83 -8.10
C LEU A 21 -11.94 6.57 -8.96
N GLY A 22 -12.74 5.56 -8.65
CA GLY A 22 -12.70 4.20 -9.19
C GLY A 22 -13.63 3.94 -10.35
N GLY A 23 -14.00 4.98 -11.11
CA GLY A 23 -14.79 4.81 -12.33
C GLY A 23 -14.20 3.71 -13.21
N SER A 24 -15.02 2.72 -13.57
CA SER A 24 -14.69 1.72 -14.57
C SER A 24 -14.21 2.41 -15.85
N PHE A 25 -13.28 1.80 -16.59
CA PHE A 25 -12.98 2.23 -17.96
C PHE A 25 -14.30 2.36 -18.74
N GLY A 26 -14.68 3.59 -19.13
CA GLY A 26 -15.90 3.87 -19.88
C GLY A 26 -17.10 4.41 -19.08
N THR A 27 -17.01 4.57 -17.75
CA THR A 27 -18.01 5.34 -16.99
C THR A 27 -17.63 6.83 -16.98
N GLU A 28 -18.50 7.68 -17.52
CA GLU A 28 -18.36 9.14 -17.40
C GLU A 28 -18.51 9.54 -15.93
N ASN A 29 -17.39 9.89 -15.30
CA ASN A 29 -17.39 10.46 -13.97
C ASN A 29 -17.75 11.96 -14.10
N ASN A 30 -18.96 12.31 -13.64
CA ASN A 30 -19.47 13.69 -13.67
C ASN A 30 -18.95 14.55 -12.51
N SER A 31 -18.05 14.03 -11.67
CA SER A 31 -17.48 14.78 -10.54
C SER A 31 -16.59 15.90 -11.04
N SER A 32 -16.70 17.06 -10.40
CA SER A 32 -15.79 18.18 -10.63
C SER A 32 -14.37 17.84 -10.19
N LYS A 33 -13.39 18.55 -10.77
CA LYS A 33 -11.99 18.45 -10.33
C LYS A 33 -11.82 18.67 -8.82
N LYS A 34 -12.58 19.61 -8.24
CA LYS A 34 -12.55 19.91 -6.80
C LYS A 34 -12.99 18.73 -5.95
N GLU A 35 -14.02 18.00 -6.37
CA GLU A 35 -14.50 16.81 -5.68
C GLU A 35 -13.47 15.69 -5.77
N ILE A 36 -12.92 15.45 -6.95
CA ILE A 36 -11.84 14.47 -7.17
C ILE A 36 -10.63 14.78 -6.28
N ASP A 37 -10.16 16.03 -6.25
CA ASP A 37 -9.02 16.45 -5.43
C ASP A 37 -9.30 16.29 -3.92
N SER A 38 -10.54 16.55 -3.50
CA SER A 38 -10.97 16.38 -2.10
C SER A 38 -10.95 14.91 -1.70
N VAL A 39 -11.49 14.03 -2.53
CA VAL A 39 -11.51 12.58 -2.26
C VAL A 39 -10.10 11.98 -2.31
N TRP A 40 -9.25 12.45 -3.22
CA TRP A 40 -7.83 12.10 -3.20
C TRP A 40 -7.13 12.51 -1.91
N SER A 41 -7.43 13.69 -1.38
CA SER A 41 -6.88 14.15 -0.11
C SER A 41 -7.25 13.21 1.04
N LEU A 42 -8.51 12.75 1.10
CA LEU A 42 -8.97 11.76 2.07
C LEU A 42 -8.26 10.41 1.89
N GLN A 43 -8.07 9.95 0.65
CA GLN A 43 -7.34 8.71 0.38
C GLN A 43 -5.88 8.82 0.83
N ILE A 44 -5.21 9.96 0.57
CA ILE A 44 -3.82 10.19 0.99
C ILE A 44 -3.67 10.14 2.50
N GLU A 45 -4.64 10.65 3.27
CA GLU A 45 -4.64 10.52 4.73
C GLU A 45 -4.69 9.05 5.17
N ILE A 46 -5.52 8.24 4.51
CA ILE A 46 -5.60 6.80 4.76
C ILE A 46 -4.28 6.10 4.40
N ASP A 47 -3.71 6.40 3.24
CA ASP A 47 -2.44 5.83 2.80
C ASP A 47 -1.32 6.11 3.80
N ASN A 48 -1.27 7.34 4.32
CA ASN A 48 -0.29 7.75 5.33
C ASN A 48 -0.45 6.91 6.61
N ARG A 49 -1.66 6.81 7.15
CA ARG A 49 -1.95 6.03 8.37
C ARG A 49 -1.63 4.54 8.17
N ASN A 50 -2.01 3.98 7.05
CA ASN A 50 -1.73 2.58 6.71
C ASN A 50 -0.22 2.33 6.54
N THR A 51 0.49 3.25 5.87
CA THR A 51 1.94 3.16 5.68
C THR A 51 2.66 3.19 7.02
N GLU A 52 2.36 4.17 7.87
CA GLU A 52 2.92 4.28 9.22
C GLU A 52 2.65 3.02 10.04
N LYS A 53 1.42 2.52 9.98
CA LYS A 53 1.05 1.32 10.72
C LYS A 53 1.78 0.08 10.21
N LEU A 54 1.95 -0.08 8.89
CA LEU A 54 2.65 -1.22 8.32
C LEU A 54 4.17 -1.16 8.61
N ILE A 55 4.76 0.03 8.64
CA ILE A 55 6.14 0.23 9.09
C ILE A 55 6.28 -0.22 10.55
N GLU A 56 5.41 0.27 11.45
CA GLU A 56 5.41 -0.10 12.89
C GLU A 56 5.32 -1.62 13.06
N LEU A 57 4.36 -2.25 12.38
CA LEU A 57 4.13 -3.68 12.44
C LEU A 57 5.34 -4.48 11.90
N THR A 58 5.91 -4.04 10.79
CA THR A 58 7.05 -4.73 10.16
C THR A 58 8.31 -4.58 11.01
N LYS A 59 8.56 -3.42 11.64
CA LYS A 59 9.65 -3.25 12.61
C LYS A 59 9.49 -4.16 13.82
N LYS A 60 8.25 -4.34 14.29
CA LYS A 60 7.96 -5.13 15.50
C LYS A 60 7.98 -6.64 15.27
N TYR A 61 7.49 -7.10 14.12
CA TYR A 61 7.24 -8.52 13.86
C TYR A 61 8.01 -9.08 12.65
N GLY A 62 8.77 -8.25 11.93
CA GLY A 62 9.24 -8.55 10.58
C GLY A 62 8.11 -8.51 9.55
N TRP A 63 8.42 -8.80 8.28
CA TRP A 63 7.45 -8.80 7.18
C TRP A 63 6.31 -9.77 7.46
N ILE A 64 5.08 -9.25 7.37
CA ILE A 64 3.88 -10.02 7.66
C ILE A 64 3.39 -10.66 6.36
N SER A 65 3.74 -11.92 6.11
CA SER A 65 3.22 -12.69 4.98
C SER A 65 2.08 -13.62 5.40
N ASP A 66 1.25 -14.00 4.43
CA ASP A 66 0.20 -15.03 4.58
C ASP A 66 0.74 -16.35 5.17
N GLU A 67 2.03 -16.68 5.00
CA GLU A 67 2.61 -17.88 5.62
C GLU A 67 2.97 -17.69 7.11
N ARG A 68 3.21 -16.44 7.53
CA ARG A 68 3.60 -16.10 8.91
C ARG A 68 2.41 -15.76 9.79
N ILE A 69 1.30 -15.37 9.17
CA ILE A 69 0.05 -15.12 9.86
C ILE A 69 -1.02 -15.98 9.20
N ASP A 70 -1.78 -16.74 9.98
CA ASP A 70 -2.91 -17.55 9.51
C ASP A 70 -4.06 -16.63 9.04
N CYS A 71 -3.83 -15.92 7.94
CA CYS A 71 -4.67 -14.90 7.35
C CYS A 71 -4.43 -14.89 5.83
N PRO A 72 -5.15 -15.76 5.09
CA PRO A 72 -4.86 -15.97 3.68
C PRO A 72 -5.26 -14.78 2.82
N LYS A 73 -4.47 -14.55 1.75
CA LYS A 73 -4.71 -13.63 0.63
C LYS A 73 -4.57 -12.14 0.97
N LEU A 74 -3.64 -11.76 1.83
CA LEU A 74 -3.40 -10.35 2.12
C LEU A 74 -2.38 -9.75 1.16
N ASN A 75 -2.85 -8.92 0.22
CA ASN A 75 -1.98 -8.13 -0.66
C ASN A 75 -1.34 -6.92 0.07
N ILE A 76 -0.78 -7.12 1.28
CA ILE A 76 -0.32 -6.02 2.14
C ILE A 76 0.77 -5.15 1.51
N TRP A 77 1.50 -5.71 0.55
CA TRP A 77 2.53 -5.02 -0.22
C TRP A 77 1.96 -3.83 -1.01
N LEU A 78 0.66 -3.82 -1.32
CA LEU A 78 0.00 -2.70 -1.99
C LEU A 78 0.08 -1.41 -1.17
N ILE A 79 -0.02 -1.50 0.17
CA ILE A 79 0.06 -0.34 1.05
C ILE A 79 1.38 0.41 0.83
N PHE A 80 2.50 -0.30 0.74
CA PHE A 80 3.79 0.34 0.45
C PHE A 80 3.90 0.88 -0.98
N ARG A 81 3.17 0.33 -1.95
CA ARG A 81 3.08 0.91 -3.30
C ARG A 81 2.19 2.15 -3.39
N HIS A 82 1.35 2.39 -2.39
CA HIS A 82 0.52 3.60 -2.30
C HIS A 82 1.10 4.64 -1.33
N SER A 83 2.24 4.32 -0.72
CA SER A 83 2.93 5.23 0.20
C SER A 83 3.40 6.52 -0.49
N GLN A 84 3.45 7.58 0.32
CA GLN A 84 3.96 8.88 -0.08
C GLN A 84 5.49 8.92 -0.04
N LYS A 85 6.11 9.75 -0.89
CA LYS A 85 7.57 9.87 -1.03
C LYS A 85 8.32 10.08 0.29
N LYS A 86 7.69 10.75 1.27
CA LYS A 86 8.27 11.00 2.60
C LYS A 86 8.65 9.73 3.36
N TYR A 87 8.03 8.58 3.05
CA TYR A 87 8.34 7.29 3.68
C TYR A 87 9.33 6.44 2.88
N PHE A 88 9.69 6.84 1.65
CA PHE A 88 10.46 5.96 0.75
C PHE A 88 11.80 5.50 1.31
N PRO A 89 12.64 6.36 1.94
CA PRO A 89 13.90 5.91 2.51
C PRO A 89 13.71 4.83 3.58
N GLU A 90 12.73 5.03 4.47
CA GLU A 90 12.42 4.12 5.57
C GLU A 90 11.85 2.79 5.07
N ILE A 91 10.92 2.83 4.10
CA ILE A 91 10.37 1.62 3.50
C ILE A 91 11.48 0.86 2.78
N LEU A 92 12.35 1.52 2.02
CA LEU A 92 13.43 0.88 1.27
C LEU A 92 14.38 0.12 2.19
N GLU A 93 14.81 0.75 3.29
CA GLU A 93 15.64 0.09 4.31
C GLU A 93 14.92 -1.13 4.90
N LEU A 94 13.65 -0.96 5.28
CA LEU A 94 12.86 -2.01 5.91
C LEU A 94 12.65 -3.22 5.00
N ILE A 95 12.20 -3.02 3.76
CA ILE A 95 11.93 -4.13 2.83
C ILE A 95 13.21 -4.83 2.39
N THR A 96 14.34 -4.11 2.30
CA THR A 96 15.64 -4.71 1.95
C THR A 96 16.08 -5.66 3.05
N LYS A 97 16.01 -5.24 4.32
CA LYS A 97 16.31 -6.10 5.48
C LYS A 97 15.41 -7.34 5.52
N GLU A 98 14.12 -7.18 5.23
CA GLU A 98 13.17 -8.29 5.23
C GLU A 98 13.35 -9.26 4.04
N HIS A 99 13.79 -8.73 2.89
CA HIS A 99 14.15 -9.52 1.71
C HIS A 99 15.43 -10.33 1.93
N GLU A 100 16.49 -9.70 2.45
CA GLU A 100 17.74 -10.38 2.82
C GLU A 100 17.52 -11.49 3.84
N ALA A 101 16.59 -11.27 4.78
CA ALA A 101 16.18 -12.27 5.77
C ALA A 101 15.20 -13.34 5.22
N LYS A 102 14.89 -13.33 3.92
CA LYS A 102 13.99 -14.26 3.22
C LYS A 102 12.56 -14.28 3.77
N ARG A 103 12.11 -13.19 4.41
CA ARG A 103 10.74 -13.04 4.92
C ARG A 103 9.82 -12.32 3.93
N LEU A 104 10.40 -11.49 3.06
CA LEU A 104 9.72 -10.87 1.92
C LEU A 104 10.17 -11.55 0.62
N ASN A 105 9.21 -12.05 -0.17
CA ASN A 105 9.55 -12.70 -1.45
C ASN A 105 10.01 -11.71 -2.52
N ASP A 106 10.74 -12.22 -3.52
CA ASP A 106 11.32 -11.43 -4.61
C ASP A 106 10.28 -10.63 -5.40
N PHE A 107 9.10 -11.20 -5.63
CA PHE A 107 8.05 -10.57 -6.43
C PHE A 107 7.52 -9.31 -5.73
N HIS A 108 7.11 -9.42 -4.46
CA HIS A 108 6.64 -8.29 -3.67
C HIS A 108 7.75 -7.26 -3.44
N TYR A 109 8.98 -7.70 -3.15
CA TYR A 109 10.13 -6.80 -3.00
C TYR A 109 10.33 -5.93 -4.24
N ARG A 110 10.37 -6.52 -5.44
CA ARG A 110 10.54 -5.78 -6.70
C ARG A 110 9.39 -4.81 -6.95
N LEU A 111 8.15 -5.22 -6.70
CA LEU A 111 6.98 -4.35 -6.91
C LEU A 111 6.99 -3.11 -6.01
N ILE A 112 7.41 -3.27 -4.75
CA ILE A 112 7.56 -2.16 -3.81
C ILE A 112 8.77 -1.30 -4.22
N LYS A 113 9.96 -1.90 -4.39
CA LYS A 113 11.19 -1.18 -4.73
C LYS A 113 11.06 -0.34 -5.99
N ASN A 114 10.43 -0.86 -7.04
CA ASN A 114 10.17 -0.12 -8.27
C ASN A 114 9.25 1.11 -8.07
N HIS A 115 8.39 1.11 -7.05
CA HIS A 115 7.61 2.29 -6.68
C HIS A 115 8.50 3.33 -5.99
N LEU A 116 9.37 2.88 -5.08
CA LEU A 116 10.24 3.75 -4.28
C LEU A 116 11.34 4.43 -5.10
N GLU A 117 11.95 3.70 -6.03
CA GLU A 117 13.07 4.19 -6.86
C GLU A 117 12.62 4.87 -8.17
N GLY A 118 11.31 4.81 -8.44
CA GLY A 118 10.75 5.14 -9.75
C GLY A 118 10.74 3.93 -10.67
N ARG A 119 9.67 3.79 -11.47
CA ARG A 119 9.53 2.64 -12.37
C ARG A 119 10.68 2.66 -13.39
N PRO A 120 11.40 1.55 -13.59
CA PRO A 120 12.36 1.47 -14.68
C PRO A 120 11.64 1.81 -15.99
N LYS A 121 12.27 2.64 -16.82
CA LYS A 121 11.78 2.85 -18.18
C LYS A 121 11.85 1.50 -18.89
N MET A 122 10.69 1.03 -19.37
CA MET A 122 10.62 -0.12 -20.28
C MET A 122 11.38 0.18 -21.56
#